data_AF-A0A2V9N7D7-F1
#
_entry.id   AF-A0A2V9N7D7-F1
#
_cell.length_a   1.000
_cell.length_b   1.000
_cell.length_c   1.000
_cell.angle_alpha   90.00
_cell.angle_beta   90.00
_cell.angle_gamma   90.00
#
_symmetry.space_group_name_H-M   'P 1'
#
loop_
_entity.id
_entity.type
_entity.pdbx_description
1 polymer ?
#
loop_
_entity_poly.entity_id
_entity_poly.type
_entity_poly.pdbx_seq_one_letter_code
_entity_poly.pdbx_strand_id
1 'polypeptide(L)'
;MLPRDLKPEQFSGYPPEAKKLCSDYLDALRPLPLSFLPSLLREAIEYDFKFPAERRAIERELANMRSLPAKQVTEWFQEFATIQLSAKLERFDWVNAPGQFVEQLSALLWSTHQQDAFRLAATHYAERLRAAVPSEQPALPRLGISVIGQGVESYGEPLFRKLRPHGAYFENVNQQNGLKLLLDAVSARVKAHPSPYAHWYIDGGQETEHDAGITTISYDTLAPARGALLRKMQAEISRPGMGPETLRTVMAQMRPSEVGLDKLGDEVLSRFQLKLLTEGSGTQIFSTTFAQWTAREALRRAQPLTLLVRFAPRQRQKPMNELLSAASGPSEPDLIGSLIDADMGAFYNWINQQRLPGADKSSFLVWFENHGHAVVIGPSVPHGTESNTATDVKQLLSWIV
;
A
#
# COMPACT_ATOMS: atom_id res chain seq x y z
N MET A 1 -16.71 -29.71 -2.11
CA MET A 1 -16.51 -29.83 -0.64
C MET A 1 -17.20 -28.65 0.02
N LEU A 2 -17.97 -28.86 1.08
CA LEU A 2 -18.68 -27.76 1.75
C LEU A 2 -17.83 -27.17 2.88
N PRO A 3 -18.01 -25.87 3.23
CA PRO A 3 -17.30 -25.24 4.35
C PRO A 3 -17.37 -26.01 5.67
N ARG A 4 -18.52 -26.61 5.99
CA ARG A 4 -18.71 -27.43 7.20
C ARG A 4 -17.79 -28.67 7.28
N ASP A 5 -17.30 -29.13 6.13
CA ASP A 5 -16.44 -30.31 6.02
C ASP A 5 -14.95 -29.96 6.14
N LEU A 6 -14.62 -28.68 6.43
CA LEU A 6 -13.24 -28.23 6.56
C LEU A 6 -12.48 -28.97 7.66
N LYS A 7 -11.23 -29.32 7.36
CA LYS A 7 -10.29 -29.98 8.27
C LYS A 7 -8.90 -29.33 8.20
N PRO A 8 -8.09 -29.38 9.28
CA PRO A 8 -6.76 -28.77 9.30
C PRO A 8 -5.83 -29.27 8.18
N GLU A 9 -5.95 -30.53 7.77
CA GLU A 9 -5.09 -31.14 6.75
C GLU A 9 -5.25 -30.50 5.38
N GLN A 10 -6.40 -29.88 5.11
CA GLN A 10 -6.69 -29.21 3.83
C GLN A 10 -5.90 -27.92 3.65
N PHE A 11 -5.32 -27.36 4.71
CA PHE A 11 -4.43 -26.20 4.66
C PHE A 11 -2.95 -26.59 4.52
N SER A 12 -2.63 -27.83 4.16
CA SER A 12 -1.24 -28.30 4.06
C SER A 12 -0.38 -27.53 3.05
N GLY A 13 -1.01 -26.96 2.01
CA GLY A 13 -0.34 -26.14 1.01
C GLY A 13 -0.16 -24.66 1.41
N TYR A 14 -0.68 -24.25 2.58
CA TYR A 14 -0.58 -22.87 3.03
C TYR A 14 0.80 -22.62 3.65
N PRO A 15 1.30 -21.38 3.62
CA PRO A 15 2.46 -20.98 4.41
C PRO A 15 2.28 -21.31 5.92
N PRO A 16 3.38 -21.49 6.69
CA PRO A 16 3.31 -22.01 8.05
C PRO A 16 2.38 -21.25 8.99
N GLU A 17 2.46 -19.92 9.04
CA GLU A 17 1.62 -19.12 9.94
C GLU A 17 0.18 -19.02 9.43
N ALA A 18 -0.03 -18.93 8.11
CA ALA A 18 -1.36 -19.00 7.49
C ALA A 18 -2.07 -20.32 7.79
N LYS A 19 -1.35 -21.45 7.69
CA LYS A 19 -1.87 -22.78 8.04
C LYS A 19 -2.29 -22.83 9.50
N LYS A 20 -1.44 -22.32 10.39
CA LYS A 20 -1.70 -22.27 11.83
C LYS A 20 -2.94 -21.42 12.12
N LEU A 21 -3.01 -20.21 11.56
CA LEU A 21 -4.17 -19.31 11.68
C LEU A 21 -5.48 -19.99 11.26
N CYS A 22 -5.53 -20.58 10.06
CA CYS A 22 -6.73 -21.25 9.57
C CYS A 22 -7.12 -22.47 10.42
N SER A 23 -6.13 -23.19 10.97
CA SER A 23 -6.36 -24.33 11.85
C SER A 23 -6.91 -23.90 13.21
N ASP A 24 -6.35 -22.84 13.80
CA ASP A 24 -6.74 -22.32 15.11
C ASP A 24 -8.15 -21.69 15.12
N TYR A 25 -8.60 -21.21 13.95
CA TYR A 25 -9.92 -20.59 13.76
C TYR A 25 -10.89 -21.46 12.94
N LEU A 26 -10.63 -22.75 12.82
CA LEU A 26 -11.42 -23.67 12.00
C LEU A 26 -12.93 -23.63 12.32
N ASP A 27 -13.28 -23.53 13.59
CA ASP A 27 -14.68 -23.46 14.04
C ASP A 27 -15.39 -22.16 13.65
N ALA A 28 -14.64 -21.06 13.47
CA ALA A 28 -15.17 -19.81 12.95
C ALA A 28 -15.34 -19.84 11.42
N LEU A 29 -14.53 -20.65 10.71
CA LEU A 29 -14.57 -20.75 9.24
C LEU A 29 -15.67 -21.68 8.72
N ARG A 30 -15.89 -22.82 9.39
CA ARG A 30 -16.90 -23.84 9.01
C ARG A 30 -18.34 -23.31 8.80
N PRO A 31 -18.88 -22.39 9.61
CA PRO A 31 -20.24 -21.89 9.43
C PRO A 31 -20.38 -20.87 8.31
N LEU A 32 -19.28 -20.41 7.69
CA LEU A 32 -19.30 -19.36 6.68
C LEU A 32 -19.83 -19.88 5.33
N PRO A 33 -20.61 -19.06 4.59
CA PRO A 33 -21.11 -19.46 3.28
C PRO A 33 -19.99 -19.50 2.24
N LEU A 34 -20.13 -20.39 1.24
CA LEU A 34 -19.14 -20.59 0.19
C LEU A 34 -18.98 -19.37 -0.73
N SER A 35 -19.99 -18.49 -0.80
CA SER A 35 -19.90 -17.20 -1.49
C SER A 35 -18.97 -16.19 -0.80
N PHE A 36 -18.65 -16.39 0.49
CA PHE A 36 -17.80 -15.49 1.29
C PHE A 36 -16.43 -16.12 1.60
N LEU A 37 -16.42 -17.35 2.14
CA LEU A 37 -15.24 -17.97 2.75
C LEU A 37 -13.98 -17.99 1.85
N PRO A 38 -14.05 -18.29 0.54
CA PRO A 38 -12.87 -18.25 -0.32
C PRO A 38 -12.24 -16.86 -0.44
N SER A 39 -13.03 -15.78 -0.31
CA SER A 39 -12.49 -14.40 -0.27
C SER A 39 -11.66 -14.17 1.00
N LEU A 40 -12.12 -14.68 2.15
CA LEU A 40 -11.38 -14.63 3.40
C LEU A 40 -10.11 -15.51 3.34
N LEU A 41 -10.21 -16.73 2.78
CA LEU A 41 -9.06 -17.61 2.61
C LEU A 41 -8.00 -17.04 1.65
N ARG A 42 -8.41 -16.29 0.64
CA ARG A 42 -7.49 -15.55 -0.23
C ARG A 42 -6.66 -14.53 0.55
N GLU A 43 -7.22 -13.92 1.59
CA GLU A 43 -6.46 -13.04 2.48
C GLU A 43 -5.61 -13.86 3.47
N ALA A 44 -6.17 -14.91 4.07
CA ALA A 44 -5.48 -15.73 5.06
C ALA A 44 -4.26 -16.48 4.50
N ILE A 45 -4.30 -16.96 3.25
CA ILE A 45 -3.17 -17.66 2.63
C ILE A 45 -1.93 -16.77 2.45
N GLU A 46 -2.10 -15.44 2.42
CA GLU A 46 -1.02 -14.46 2.32
C GLU A 46 -0.52 -13.99 3.71
N TYR A 47 -0.99 -14.58 4.81
CA TYR A 47 -0.76 -14.08 6.17
C TYR A 47 0.73 -13.95 6.54
N ASP A 48 1.57 -14.91 6.17
CA ASP A 48 3.03 -14.89 6.40
C ASP A 48 3.69 -13.66 5.73
N PHE A 49 3.08 -13.11 4.68
CA PHE A 49 3.59 -11.95 3.94
C PHE A 49 2.83 -10.65 4.24
N LYS A 50 1.93 -10.66 5.22
CA LYS A 50 1.18 -9.48 5.67
C LYS A 50 1.98 -8.70 6.71
N PHE A 51 1.86 -7.37 6.65
CA PHE A 51 2.43 -6.50 7.69
C PHE A 51 1.73 -6.74 9.05
N PRO A 52 2.37 -6.39 10.17
CA PRO A 52 1.78 -6.58 11.50
C PRO A 52 0.37 -5.99 11.65
N ALA A 53 0.08 -4.82 11.06
CA ALA A 53 -1.25 -4.22 11.09
C ALA A 53 -2.31 -5.05 10.35
N GLU A 54 -1.96 -5.60 9.18
CA GLU A 54 -2.82 -6.49 8.40
C GLU A 54 -3.09 -7.82 9.14
N ARG A 55 -2.05 -8.39 9.77
CA ARG A 55 -2.18 -9.63 10.56
C ARG A 55 -3.13 -9.44 11.74
N ARG A 56 -2.93 -8.37 12.54
CA ARG A 56 -3.82 -8.03 13.66
C ARG A 56 -5.26 -7.81 13.21
N ALA A 57 -5.48 -7.17 12.06
CA ALA A 57 -6.82 -6.96 11.52
C ALA A 57 -7.55 -8.29 11.25
N ILE A 58 -6.89 -9.23 10.57
CA ILE A 58 -7.45 -10.55 10.27
C ILE A 58 -7.68 -11.36 11.55
N GLU A 59 -6.73 -11.36 12.47
CA GLU A 59 -6.89 -12.07 13.76
C GLU A 59 -8.07 -11.54 14.56
N ARG A 60 -8.27 -10.21 14.61
CA ARG A 60 -9.39 -9.61 15.32
C ARG A 60 -10.73 -9.90 14.63
N GLU A 61 -10.76 -9.93 13.30
CA GLU A 61 -11.93 -10.35 12.54
C GLU A 61 -12.30 -11.81 12.84
N LEU A 62 -11.34 -12.73 12.78
CA LEU A 62 -11.52 -14.15 13.10
C LEU A 62 -11.90 -14.37 14.56
N ALA A 63 -11.26 -13.67 15.50
CA ALA A 63 -11.55 -13.73 16.93
C ALA A 63 -12.96 -13.21 17.24
N ASN A 64 -13.39 -12.13 16.59
CA ASN A 64 -14.77 -11.66 16.68
C ASN A 64 -15.74 -12.71 16.15
N MET A 65 -15.52 -13.26 14.95
CA MET A 65 -16.41 -14.30 14.41
C MET A 65 -16.50 -15.53 15.31
N ARG A 66 -15.39 -15.95 15.93
CA ARG A 66 -15.35 -17.06 16.89
C ARG A 66 -16.15 -16.78 18.16
N SER A 67 -16.24 -15.52 18.60
CA SER A 67 -16.95 -15.14 19.83
C SER A 67 -18.45 -14.91 19.61
N LEU A 68 -18.89 -14.72 18.37
CA LEU A 68 -20.31 -14.53 18.04
C LEU A 68 -21.13 -15.80 18.33
N PRO A 69 -22.33 -15.69 18.94
CA PRO A 69 -23.28 -16.78 19.01
C PRO A 69 -23.70 -17.26 17.62
N ALA A 70 -23.99 -18.55 17.45
CA ALA A 70 -24.35 -19.15 16.15
C ALA A 70 -25.51 -18.43 15.42
N LYS A 71 -26.49 -17.92 16.18
CA LYS A 71 -27.59 -17.12 15.62
C LYS A 71 -27.08 -15.83 14.97
N GLN A 72 -26.15 -15.15 15.65
CA GLN A 72 -25.59 -13.89 15.16
C GLN A 72 -24.65 -14.12 13.96
N VAL A 73 -23.89 -15.22 13.95
CA VAL A 73 -23.13 -15.64 12.75
C VAL A 73 -24.08 -15.84 11.57
N THR A 74 -25.20 -16.54 11.78
CA THR A 74 -26.21 -16.75 10.72
C THR A 74 -26.75 -15.41 10.21
N GLU A 75 -27.11 -14.49 11.10
CA GLU A 75 -27.60 -13.15 10.75
C GLU A 75 -26.56 -12.33 9.97
N TRP A 76 -25.28 -12.39 10.35
CA TRP A 76 -24.21 -11.63 9.69
C TRP A 76 -23.96 -12.09 8.25
N PHE A 77 -24.10 -13.40 7.99
CA PHE A 77 -23.78 -14.02 6.71
C PHE A 77 -25.01 -14.42 5.89
N GLN A 78 -26.22 -14.11 6.37
CA GLN A 78 -27.47 -14.51 5.71
C GLN A 78 -27.53 -14.02 4.26
N GLU A 79 -27.17 -12.76 4.00
CA GLU A 79 -27.22 -12.17 2.65
C GLU A 79 -26.24 -12.89 1.70
N PHE A 80 -25.04 -13.23 2.17
CA PHE A 80 -24.10 -14.04 1.40
C PHE A 80 -24.64 -15.44 1.10
N ALA A 81 -25.36 -16.06 2.04
CA ALA A 81 -25.96 -17.39 1.84
C ALA A 81 -27.08 -17.40 0.77
N THR A 82 -27.64 -16.23 0.41
CA THR A 82 -28.63 -16.12 -0.67
C THR A 82 -28.02 -16.10 -2.07
N ILE A 83 -26.71 -15.87 -2.19
CA ILE A 83 -26.00 -15.82 -3.47
C ILE A 83 -25.96 -17.22 -4.08
N GLN A 84 -26.53 -17.36 -5.27
CA GLN A 84 -26.60 -18.62 -5.99
C GLN A 84 -25.27 -18.88 -6.71
N LEU A 85 -24.66 -20.02 -6.39
CA LEU A 85 -23.44 -20.49 -7.02
C LEU A 85 -23.76 -21.48 -8.14
N SER A 86 -22.88 -21.56 -9.15
CA SER A 86 -22.95 -22.60 -10.16
C SER A 86 -22.43 -23.94 -9.59
N ALA A 87 -22.93 -25.06 -10.10
CA ALA A 87 -22.44 -26.39 -9.74
C ALA A 87 -20.92 -26.55 -9.98
N LYS A 88 -20.36 -25.79 -10.93
CA LYS A 88 -18.91 -25.72 -11.17
C LYS A 88 -18.17 -25.09 -9.99
N LEU A 89 -18.65 -23.94 -9.48
CA LEU A 89 -18.04 -23.27 -8.33
C LEU A 89 -18.17 -24.11 -7.05
N GLU A 90 -19.32 -24.75 -6.82
CA GLU A 90 -19.53 -25.59 -5.63
C GLU A 90 -18.57 -26.80 -5.55
N ARG A 91 -18.10 -27.27 -6.70
CA ARG A 91 -17.14 -28.38 -6.83
C ARG A 91 -15.69 -27.91 -6.99
N PHE A 92 -15.45 -26.61 -7.07
CA PHE A 92 -14.12 -26.04 -7.25
C PHE A 92 -13.23 -26.27 -6.01
N ASP A 93 -11.92 -26.38 -6.22
CA ASP A 93 -10.96 -26.48 -5.11
C ASP A 93 -10.67 -25.09 -4.52
N TRP A 94 -11.66 -24.57 -3.81
CA TRP A 94 -11.64 -23.22 -3.25
C TRP A 94 -10.70 -23.07 -2.04
N VAL A 95 -10.24 -24.17 -1.44
CA VAL A 95 -9.26 -24.12 -0.34
C VAL A 95 -7.85 -23.93 -0.90
N ASN A 96 -7.46 -24.70 -1.92
CA ASN A 96 -6.11 -24.60 -2.48
C ASN A 96 -5.97 -23.51 -3.55
N ALA A 97 -7.08 -23.06 -4.14
CA ALA A 97 -7.09 -22.00 -5.16
C ALA A 97 -8.15 -20.90 -4.87
N PRO A 98 -8.15 -20.27 -3.67
CA PRO A 98 -9.18 -19.29 -3.31
C PRO A 98 -9.20 -18.07 -4.25
N GLY A 99 -8.04 -17.63 -4.74
CA GLY A 99 -7.96 -16.54 -5.71
C GLY A 99 -8.71 -16.82 -7.03
N GLN A 100 -8.52 -18.02 -7.60
CA GLN A 100 -9.20 -18.44 -8.83
C GLN A 100 -10.71 -18.64 -8.62
N PHE A 101 -11.11 -19.09 -7.42
CA PHE A 101 -12.52 -19.15 -7.06
C PHE A 101 -13.14 -17.75 -7.08
N VAL A 102 -12.51 -16.77 -6.43
CA VAL A 102 -13.04 -15.40 -6.34
C VAL A 102 -13.15 -14.74 -7.72
N GLU A 103 -12.19 -15.00 -8.62
CA GLU A 103 -12.25 -14.53 -10.00
C GLU A 103 -13.44 -15.12 -10.76
N GLN A 104 -13.66 -16.43 -10.67
CA GLN A 104 -14.81 -17.09 -11.28
C GLN A 104 -16.15 -16.70 -10.63
N LEU A 105 -16.15 -16.45 -9.31
CA LEU A 105 -17.31 -15.92 -8.60
C LEU A 105 -17.68 -14.54 -9.15
N SER A 106 -16.70 -13.64 -9.32
CA SER A 106 -16.94 -12.32 -9.91
C SER A 106 -17.60 -12.42 -11.30
N ALA A 107 -17.06 -13.27 -12.18
CA ALA A 107 -17.65 -13.50 -13.50
C ALA A 107 -19.09 -14.05 -13.42
N LEU A 108 -19.37 -14.95 -12.47
CA LEU A 108 -20.72 -15.46 -12.23
C LEU A 108 -21.66 -14.36 -11.76
N LEU A 109 -21.25 -13.54 -10.77
CA LEU A 109 -22.08 -12.47 -10.22
C LEU A 109 -22.49 -11.46 -11.29
N TRP A 110 -21.59 -11.14 -12.22
CA TRP A 110 -21.89 -10.29 -13.37
C TRP A 110 -22.89 -10.92 -14.34
N SER A 111 -22.63 -12.16 -14.76
CA SER A 111 -23.47 -12.86 -15.74
C SER A 111 -24.86 -13.24 -15.22
N THR A 112 -25.02 -13.32 -13.89
CA THR A 112 -26.30 -13.64 -13.22
C THR A 112 -26.97 -12.43 -12.57
N HIS A 113 -26.43 -11.23 -12.76
CA HIS A 113 -26.93 -9.98 -12.17
C HIS A 113 -27.02 -10.00 -10.63
N GLN A 114 -26.19 -10.80 -9.96
CA GLN A 114 -26.12 -10.88 -8.49
C GLN A 114 -25.07 -9.93 -7.88
N GLN A 115 -24.36 -9.16 -8.69
CA GLN A 115 -23.28 -8.26 -8.25
C GLN A 115 -23.74 -7.22 -7.23
N ASP A 116 -24.95 -6.67 -7.40
CA ASP A 116 -25.49 -5.68 -6.46
C ASP A 116 -25.84 -6.29 -5.11
N ALA A 117 -26.44 -7.49 -5.10
CA ALA A 117 -26.74 -8.22 -3.88
C ALA A 117 -25.45 -8.58 -3.12
N PHE A 118 -24.42 -9.04 -3.84
CA PHE A 118 -23.11 -9.34 -3.24
C PHE A 118 -22.45 -8.09 -2.65
N ARG A 119 -22.47 -6.97 -3.37
CA ARG A 119 -21.92 -5.69 -2.89
C ARG A 119 -22.64 -5.20 -1.64
N LEU A 120 -23.97 -5.28 -1.61
CA LEU A 120 -24.77 -4.91 -0.45
C LEU A 120 -24.41 -5.77 0.77
N ALA A 121 -24.32 -7.09 0.59
CA ALA A 121 -23.91 -8.03 1.64
C ALA A 121 -22.51 -7.71 2.20
N ALA A 122 -21.56 -7.41 1.32
CA ALA A 122 -20.20 -7.01 1.71
C ALA A 122 -20.17 -5.69 2.49
N THR A 123 -20.97 -4.70 2.10
CA THR A 123 -21.10 -3.44 2.83
C THR A 123 -21.70 -3.66 4.22
N HIS A 124 -22.81 -4.38 4.33
CA HIS A 124 -23.43 -4.67 5.64
C HIS A 124 -22.49 -5.47 6.55
N TYR A 125 -21.77 -6.45 6.01
CA TYR A 125 -20.75 -7.17 6.77
C TYR A 125 -19.65 -6.24 7.29
N ALA A 126 -19.10 -5.38 6.42
CA ALA A 126 -18.04 -4.45 6.79
C ALA A 126 -18.50 -3.44 7.86
N GLU A 127 -19.74 -2.97 7.79
CA GLU A 127 -20.34 -2.08 8.80
C GLU A 127 -20.49 -2.78 10.16
N ARG A 128 -21.03 -4.00 10.18
CA ARG A 128 -21.16 -4.82 11.39
C ARG A 128 -19.80 -5.11 12.01
N LEU A 129 -18.83 -5.51 11.18
CA LEU A 129 -17.46 -5.79 11.64
C LEU A 129 -16.81 -4.53 12.22
N ARG A 130 -16.94 -3.37 11.57
CA ARG A 130 -16.38 -2.10 12.07
C ARG A 130 -17.00 -1.68 13.40
N ALA A 131 -18.29 -1.92 13.58
CA ALA A 131 -18.99 -1.64 14.83
C ALA A 131 -18.54 -2.57 15.97
N ALA A 132 -18.36 -3.86 15.69
CA ALA A 132 -17.94 -4.86 16.68
C ALA A 132 -16.43 -4.83 16.98
N VAL A 133 -15.62 -4.47 15.99
CA VAL A 133 -14.16 -4.46 16.04
C VAL A 133 -13.64 -3.08 15.63
N PRO A 134 -13.65 -2.10 16.55
CA PRO A 134 -13.15 -0.76 16.26
C PRO A 134 -11.68 -0.77 15.85
N SER A 135 -11.30 0.11 14.92
CA SER A 135 -9.91 0.22 14.47
C SER A 135 -8.97 0.58 15.62
N GLU A 136 -7.78 -0.04 15.63
CA GLU A 136 -6.75 0.23 16.62
C GLU A 136 -6.19 1.64 16.44
N GLN A 137 -6.11 2.41 17.52
CA GLN A 137 -5.48 3.74 17.49
C GLN A 137 -3.96 3.59 17.44
N PRO A 138 -3.24 4.46 16.72
CA PRO A 138 -1.78 4.41 16.69
C PRO A 138 -1.20 4.73 18.07
N ALA A 139 -0.05 4.12 18.39
CA ALA A 139 0.65 4.35 19.65
C ALA A 139 1.19 5.79 19.80
N LEU A 140 1.35 6.52 18.70
CA LEU A 140 1.68 7.93 18.68
C LEU A 140 1.03 8.63 17.47
N PRO A 141 0.83 9.96 17.53
CA PRO A 141 0.46 10.76 16.38
C PRO A 141 1.33 10.48 15.16
N ARG A 142 0.70 10.29 13.99
CA ARG A 142 1.43 9.99 12.76
C ARG A 142 2.08 11.25 12.20
N LEU A 143 3.25 11.08 11.60
CA LEU A 143 3.96 12.14 10.90
C LEU A 143 4.18 11.72 9.44
N GLY A 144 3.53 12.44 8.52
CA GLY A 144 3.78 12.32 7.09
C GLY A 144 4.68 13.45 6.59
N ILE A 145 5.64 13.11 5.74
CA ILE A 145 6.58 14.06 5.14
C ILE A 145 6.64 13.78 3.64
N SER A 146 6.46 14.80 2.81
CA SER A 146 6.69 14.71 1.36
C SER A 146 7.73 15.75 0.92
N VAL A 147 8.74 15.29 0.20
CA VAL A 147 9.81 16.14 -0.37
C VAL A 147 9.68 16.07 -1.88
N ILE A 148 9.54 17.22 -2.54
CA ILE A 148 9.26 17.31 -3.98
C ILE A 148 10.26 18.20 -4.69
N GLY A 149 10.37 18.06 -6.02
CA GLY A 149 11.10 19.03 -6.85
C GLY A 149 12.62 18.87 -6.87
N GLN A 150 13.13 17.68 -6.55
CA GLN A 150 14.55 17.36 -6.68
C GLN A 150 15.07 17.75 -8.08
N GLY A 151 16.11 18.59 -8.12
CA GLY A 151 16.78 19.01 -9.34
C GLY A 151 16.08 20.13 -10.13
N VAL A 152 14.94 20.65 -9.68
CA VAL A 152 14.34 21.86 -10.26
C VAL A 152 15.16 23.08 -9.85
N GLU A 153 15.46 23.99 -10.77
CA GLU A 153 16.22 25.23 -10.46
C GLU A 153 15.31 26.44 -10.21
N SER A 154 14.18 26.50 -10.92
CA SER A 154 13.18 27.56 -10.76
C SER A 154 11.80 27.07 -11.18
N TYR A 155 10.77 27.58 -10.51
CA TYR A 155 9.38 27.31 -10.85
C TYR A 155 8.51 28.51 -10.47
N GLY A 156 7.77 29.05 -11.45
CA GLY A 156 7.03 30.31 -11.31
C GLY A 156 5.56 30.17 -10.94
N GLU A 157 5.02 28.94 -10.86
CA GLU A 157 3.60 28.73 -10.54
C GLU A 157 3.39 28.38 -9.05
N PRO A 158 2.24 28.77 -8.47
CA PRO A 158 1.92 28.40 -7.08
C PRO A 158 1.82 26.89 -6.88
N LEU A 159 2.65 26.36 -5.97
CA LEU A 159 2.61 24.97 -5.47
C LEU A 159 1.65 24.80 -4.28
N PHE A 160 1.34 23.54 -3.98
CA PHE A 160 0.59 23.11 -2.79
C PHE A 160 -0.85 23.61 -2.73
N ARG A 161 -1.44 24.05 -3.85
CA ARG A 161 -2.77 24.70 -3.87
C ARG A 161 -3.85 23.88 -3.15
N LYS A 162 -3.76 22.55 -3.22
CA LYS A 162 -4.70 21.62 -2.56
C LYS A 162 -4.40 21.39 -1.08
N LEU A 163 -3.18 21.64 -0.63
CA LEU A 163 -2.75 21.47 0.76
C LEU A 163 -2.86 22.75 1.58
N ARG A 164 -2.68 23.93 0.96
CA ARG A 164 -2.77 25.24 1.64
C ARG A 164 -4.05 25.44 2.46
N PRO A 165 -5.27 25.06 2.00
CA PRO A 165 -6.48 25.22 2.80
C PRO A 165 -6.50 24.40 4.10
N HIS A 166 -5.62 23.42 4.24
CA HIS A 166 -5.59 22.49 5.37
C HIS A 166 -4.49 22.81 6.38
N GLY A 167 -3.68 23.85 6.17
CA GLY A 167 -2.57 24.16 7.07
C GLY A 167 -1.97 25.55 6.85
N ALA A 168 -0.74 25.71 7.31
CA ALA A 168 0.03 26.94 7.17
C ALA A 168 1.08 26.79 6.07
N TYR A 169 1.14 27.77 5.16
CA TYR A 169 2.09 27.84 4.06
C TYR A 169 3.23 28.81 4.38
N PHE A 170 4.46 28.43 4.03
CA PHE A 170 5.67 29.17 4.31
C PHE A 170 6.45 29.43 3.01
N GLU A 171 6.89 30.66 2.80
CA GLU A 171 7.63 31.06 1.58
C GLU A 171 9.13 31.33 1.79
N ASN A 172 9.56 31.40 3.06
CA ASN A 172 10.94 31.74 3.44
C ASN A 172 11.57 30.66 4.34
N VAL A 173 11.50 29.41 3.88
CA VAL A 173 12.12 28.27 4.55
C VAL A 173 13.59 28.15 4.15
N ASN A 174 14.50 28.14 5.13
CA ASN A 174 15.91 27.88 4.91
C ASN A 174 16.10 26.45 4.40
N GLN A 175 16.80 26.35 3.27
CA GLN A 175 16.99 25.15 2.48
C GLN A 175 18.16 24.29 2.97
N GLN A 176 19.06 24.87 3.78
CA GLN A 176 20.32 24.26 4.15
C GLN A 176 20.09 22.96 4.94
N ASN A 177 20.64 21.85 4.44
CA ASN A 177 20.53 20.52 5.04
C ASN A 177 19.08 20.02 5.26
N GLY A 178 18.10 20.57 4.54
CA GLY A 178 16.68 20.28 4.77
C GLY A 178 16.35 18.78 4.79
N LEU A 179 16.78 18.03 3.76
CA LEU A 179 16.54 16.58 3.70
C LEU A 179 17.20 15.83 4.86
N LYS A 180 18.44 16.18 5.22
CA LYS A 180 19.14 15.57 6.35
C LYS A 180 18.39 15.82 7.65
N LEU A 181 17.90 17.03 7.88
CA LEU A 181 17.11 17.37 9.07
C LEU A 181 15.80 16.57 9.16
N LEU A 182 15.14 16.34 8.02
CA LEU A 182 13.94 15.49 7.95
C LEU A 182 14.29 14.04 8.31
N LEU A 183 15.35 13.48 7.71
CA LEU A 183 15.80 12.11 7.99
C LEU A 183 16.24 11.95 9.45
N ASP A 184 16.99 12.91 10.00
CA ASP A 184 17.39 12.93 11.41
C ASP A 184 16.17 12.90 12.34
N ALA A 185 15.09 13.61 11.98
CA ALA A 185 13.82 13.60 12.73
C ALA A 185 13.11 12.25 12.66
N VAL A 186 13.12 11.60 11.48
CA VAL A 186 12.61 10.21 11.35
C VAL A 186 13.45 9.26 12.22
N SER A 187 14.77 9.37 12.17
CA SER A 187 15.70 8.56 12.99
C SER A 187 15.49 8.78 14.49
N ALA A 188 15.24 10.02 14.92
CA ALA A 188 14.91 10.30 16.31
C ALA A 188 13.62 9.57 16.75
N ARG A 189 12.60 9.55 15.89
CA ARG A 189 11.35 8.81 16.15
C ARG A 189 11.55 7.29 16.16
N VAL A 190 12.40 6.74 15.29
CA VAL A 190 12.80 5.33 15.30
C VAL A 190 13.42 4.95 16.65
N LYS A 191 14.35 5.76 17.15
CA LYS A 191 15.05 5.52 18.42
C LYS A 191 14.11 5.62 19.62
N ALA A 192 13.17 6.57 19.59
CA ALA A 192 12.20 6.76 20.66
C ALA A 192 11.09 5.70 20.67
N HIS A 193 10.69 5.20 19.50
CA HIS A 193 9.54 4.31 19.33
C HIS A 193 9.83 3.15 18.36
N PRO A 194 10.79 2.27 18.67
CA PRO A 194 11.16 1.18 17.78
C PRO A 194 9.99 0.21 17.59
N SER A 195 9.58 -0.01 16.35
CA SER A 195 8.58 -1.00 15.98
C SER A 195 8.78 -1.43 14.52
N PRO A 196 8.62 -2.73 14.19
CA PRO A 196 8.72 -3.22 12.82
C PRO A 196 7.82 -2.43 11.87
N TYR A 197 8.40 -1.92 10.78
CA TYR A 197 7.70 -1.16 9.73
C TYR A 197 6.93 0.08 10.24
N ALA A 198 7.28 0.64 11.40
CA ALA A 198 6.62 1.84 11.90
C ALA A 198 7.16 3.15 11.29
N HIS A 199 8.37 3.12 10.75
CA HIS A 199 9.05 4.31 10.22
C HIS A 199 9.61 4.00 8.85
N TRP A 200 9.19 4.79 7.86
CA TRP A 200 9.47 4.55 6.46
C TRP A 200 10.18 5.72 5.80
N TYR A 201 11.13 5.38 4.93
CA TYR A 201 11.69 6.29 3.93
C TYR A 201 11.49 5.66 2.54
N ILE A 202 10.71 6.34 1.72
CA ILE A 202 10.49 5.97 0.32
C ILE A 202 11.19 7.00 -0.54
N ASP A 203 12.12 6.55 -1.39
CA ASP A 203 12.83 7.42 -2.32
C ASP A 203 12.49 7.07 -3.77
N GLY A 204 12.06 8.06 -4.55
CA GLY A 204 11.77 7.91 -5.97
C GLY A 204 13.02 7.74 -6.84
N GLY A 205 14.22 7.90 -6.29
CA GLY A 205 15.49 7.82 -6.99
C GLY A 205 16.52 7.10 -6.12
N GLN A 206 17.68 7.73 -5.92
CA GLN A 206 18.76 7.21 -5.08
C GLN A 206 18.56 7.68 -3.64
N GLU A 207 18.55 6.70 -2.72
CA GLU A 207 18.46 6.97 -1.28
C GLU A 207 19.64 7.79 -0.77
N THR A 208 19.33 8.69 0.16
CA THR A 208 20.33 9.44 0.93
C THR A 208 20.70 8.65 2.20
N GLU A 209 21.90 8.84 2.73
CA GLU A 209 22.33 8.21 3.99
C GLU A 209 21.33 8.47 5.13
N HIS A 210 20.97 7.40 5.86
CA HIS A 210 19.99 7.43 6.93
C HIS A 210 20.22 6.28 7.92
N ASP A 211 19.52 6.32 9.05
CA ASP A 211 19.60 5.30 10.10
C ASP A 211 19.02 3.95 9.63
N ALA A 212 19.76 2.86 9.83
CA ALA A 212 19.40 1.51 9.41
C ALA A 212 18.12 0.96 10.07
N GLY A 213 17.63 1.59 11.14
CA GLY A 213 16.34 1.26 11.75
C GLY A 213 15.11 1.75 10.96
N ILE A 214 15.30 2.54 9.90
CA ILE A 214 14.22 3.00 9.01
C ILE A 214 13.95 1.93 7.95
N THR A 215 12.68 1.57 7.75
CA THR A 215 12.29 0.72 6.61
C THR A 215 12.41 1.53 5.32
N THR A 216 13.29 1.12 4.43
CA THR A 216 13.59 1.87 3.21
C THR A 216 13.26 1.09 1.95
N ILE A 217 12.64 1.78 0.99
CA ILE A 217 12.52 1.30 -0.39
C ILE A 217 12.83 2.47 -1.33
N SER A 218 13.78 2.27 -2.22
CA SER A 218 14.16 3.26 -3.22
C SER A 218 13.94 2.74 -4.64
N TYR A 219 13.62 3.65 -5.55
CA TYR A 219 13.50 3.30 -6.96
C TYR A 219 14.85 2.84 -7.50
N ASP A 220 15.96 3.46 -7.14
CA ASP A 220 17.26 3.04 -7.68
C ASP A 220 17.63 1.60 -7.26
N THR A 221 17.47 1.25 -5.97
CA THR A 221 17.80 -0.10 -5.46
C THR A 221 16.96 -1.21 -6.10
N LEU A 222 15.72 -0.92 -6.51
CA LEU A 222 14.85 -1.86 -7.21
C LEU A 222 15.12 -1.99 -8.72
N ALA A 223 16.11 -1.28 -9.29
CA ALA A 223 16.42 -1.34 -10.71
C ALA A 223 16.70 -2.76 -11.24
N PRO A 224 17.46 -3.63 -10.54
CA PRO A 224 17.67 -5.01 -11.01
C PRO A 224 16.37 -5.82 -11.09
N ALA A 225 15.50 -5.70 -10.08
CA ALA A 225 14.23 -6.40 -10.02
C ALA A 225 13.25 -5.90 -11.10
N ARG A 226 13.19 -4.57 -11.32
CA ARG A 226 12.43 -3.99 -12.43
C ARG A 226 12.92 -4.51 -13.78
N GLY A 227 14.23 -4.52 -14.01
CA GLY A 227 14.81 -5.04 -15.24
C GLY A 227 14.50 -6.52 -15.46
N ALA A 228 14.55 -7.35 -14.41
CA ALA A 228 14.17 -8.75 -14.48
C ALA A 228 12.68 -8.92 -14.82
N LEU A 229 11.80 -8.14 -14.17
CA LEU A 229 10.37 -8.16 -14.43
C LEU A 229 10.04 -7.75 -15.87
N LEU A 230 10.59 -6.65 -16.36
CA LEU A 230 10.36 -6.17 -17.73
C LEU A 230 10.80 -7.19 -18.77
N ARG A 231 11.97 -7.84 -18.58
CA ARG A 231 12.41 -8.94 -19.45
C ARG A 231 11.43 -10.11 -19.45
N LYS A 232 10.91 -10.48 -18.28
CA LYS A 232 9.91 -11.57 -18.16
C LYS A 232 8.60 -11.19 -18.85
N MET A 233 8.10 -9.97 -18.64
CA MET A 233 6.91 -9.46 -19.32
C MET A 233 7.09 -9.50 -20.84
N GLN A 234 8.23 -9.05 -21.35
CA GLN A 234 8.52 -9.07 -22.78
C GLN A 234 8.56 -10.50 -23.36
N ALA A 235 9.16 -11.44 -22.63
CA ALA A 235 9.22 -12.84 -23.03
C ALA A 235 7.82 -13.48 -23.09
N GLU A 236 6.94 -13.14 -22.15
CA GLU A 236 5.55 -13.60 -22.15
C GLU A 236 4.73 -12.96 -23.27
N ILE A 237 4.85 -11.65 -23.50
CA ILE A 237 4.13 -10.93 -24.58
C ILE A 237 4.51 -11.47 -25.97
N SER A 238 5.75 -11.94 -26.14
CA SER A 238 6.25 -12.46 -27.41
C SER A 238 5.76 -13.89 -27.74
N ARG A 239 5.06 -14.57 -26.82
CA ARG A 239 4.53 -15.91 -27.05
C ARG A 239 3.20 -15.86 -27.84
N PRO A 240 3.02 -16.69 -28.89
CA PRO A 240 1.76 -16.77 -29.63
C PRO A 240 0.58 -17.13 -28.71
N GLY A 241 -0.53 -16.39 -28.82
CA GLY A 241 -1.75 -16.62 -28.04
C GLY A 241 -1.75 -16.03 -26.62
N MET A 242 -0.71 -15.28 -26.23
CA MET A 242 -0.69 -14.57 -24.94
C MET A 242 -1.53 -13.29 -24.97
N GLY A 243 -2.57 -13.27 -24.15
CA GLY A 243 -3.41 -12.09 -23.92
C GLY A 243 -3.08 -11.36 -22.61
N PRO A 244 -3.58 -10.12 -22.41
CA PRO A 244 -3.38 -9.33 -21.20
C PRO A 244 -3.76 -10.05 -19.89
N GLU A 245 -4.84 -10.83 -19.91
CA GLU A 245 -5.30 -11.58 -18.71
C GLU A 245 -4.33 -12.70 -18.31
N THR A 246 -3.72 -13.37 -19.29
CA THR A 246 -2.71 -14.40 -19.00
C THR A 246 -1.46 -13.76 -18.41
N LEU A 247 -1.02 -12.61 -18.94
CA LEU A 247 0.09 -11.86 -18.37
C LEU A 247 -0.21 -11.40 -16.94
N ARG A 248 -1.42 -10.89 -16.68
CA ARG A 248 -1.88 -10.52 -15.33
C ARG A 248 -1.81 -11.71 -14.36
N THR A 249 -2.23 -12.89 -14.82
CA THR A 249 -2.18 -14.13 -14.02
C THR A 249 -0.74 -14.55 -13.71
N VAL A 250 0.15 -14.51 -14.71
CA VAL A 250 1.58 -14.80 -14.54
C VAL A 250 2.22 -13.84 -13.54
N MET A 251 1.91 -12.54 -13.63
CA MET A 251 2.42 -11.53 -12.71
C MET A 251 1.88 -11.72 -11.29
N ALA A 252 0.61 -12.08 -11.13
CA ALA A 252 0.00 -12.33 -9.82
C ALA A 252 0.58 -13.57 -9.11
N GLN A 253 1.03 -14.58 -9.86
CA GLN A 253 1.62 -15.81 -9.32
C GLN A 253 3.14 -15.72 -9.11
N MET A 254 3.74 -14.59 -9.48
CA MET A 254 5.19 -14.43 -9.39
C MET A 254 5.68 -14.51 -7.94
N ARG A 255 6.87 -15.09 -7.76
CA ARG A 255 7.58 -15.18 -6.48
C ARG A 255 8.73 -14.15 -6.44
N PRO A 256 9.05 -13.59 -5.26
CA PRO A 256 10.13 -12.60 -5.13
C PRO A 256 11.49 -13.08 -5.70
N SER A 257 11.80 -14.36 -5.54
CA SER A 257 13.02 -14.99 -6.05
C SER A 257 13.14 -14.95 -7.59
N GLU A 258 12.02 -14.93 -8.31
CA GLU A 258 12.02 -14.90 -9.79
C GLU A 258 12.50 -13.56 -10.35
N VAL A 259 12.55 -12.51 -9.53
CA VAL A 259 13.08 -11.19 -9.87
C VAL A 259 14.23 -10.77 -8.94
N GLY A 260 14.76 -11.70 -8.13
CA GLY A 260 15.92 -11.49 -7.27
C GLY A 260 15.67 -10.65 -6.01
N LEU A 261 14.42 -10.59 -5.52
CA LEU A 261 14.06 -9.85 -4.31
C LEU A 261 14.20 -10.67 -3.01
N ASP A 262 14.40 -11.98 -3.09
CA ASP A 262 14.52 -12.89 -1.94
C ASP A 262 15.82 -12.77 -1.14
N LYS A 263 16.78 -11.96 -1.61
CA LYS A 263 18.11 -11.82 -1.03
C LYS A 263 18.15 -11.03 0.28
N LEU A 264 17.06 -10.37 0.65
CA LEU A 264 17.03 -9.40 1.75
C LEU A 264 16.60 -9.99 3.10
N GLY A 265 16.24 -11.28 3.17
CA GLY A 265 15.88 -11.98 4.42
C GLY A 265 14.54 -11.55 5.05
N ASP A 266 13.92 -10.49 4.55
CA ASP A 266 12.59 -10.02 4.95
C ASP A 266 11.55 -10.42 3.89
N GLU A 267 10.83 -11.51 4.14
CA GLU A 267 9.84 -12.04 3.21
C GLU A 267 8.63 -11.11 3.04
N VAL A 268 8.25 -10.35 4.08
CA VAL A 268 7.13 -9.39 4.03
C VAL A 268 7.50 -8.25 3.09
N LEU A 269 8.69 -7.67 3.28
CA LEU A 269 9.17 -6.58 2.43
C LEU A 269 9.43 -7.05 1.00
N SER A 270 9.99 -8.25 0.82
CA SER A 270 10.23 -8.84 -0.50
C SER A 270 8.92 -9.07 -1.27
N ARG A 271 7.88 -9.59 -0.60
CA ARG A 271 6.54 -9.74 -1.18
C ARG A 271 5.90 -8.38 -1.47
N PHE A 272 6.08 -7.41 -0.58
CA PHE A 272 5.59 -6.04 -0.78
C PHE A 272 6.22 -5.39 -2.01
N GLN A 273 7.55 -5.40 -2.14
CA GLN A 273 8.29 -4.87 -3.28
C GLN A 273 7.85 -5.52 -4.60
N LEU A 274 7.66 -6.84 -4.61
CA LEU A 274 7.14 -7.53 -5.80
C LEU A 274 5.75 -7.00 -6.17
N LYS A 275 4.82 -6.91 -5.22
CA LYS A 275 3.46 -6.42 -5.47
C LYS A 275 3.43 -4.96 -5.93
N LEU A 276 4.31 -4.11 -5.42
CA LEU A 276 4.45 -2.74 -5.92
C LEU A 276 4.75 -2.74 -7.43
N LEU A 277 5.64 -3.64 -7.86
CA LEU A 277 6.06 -3.76 -9.25
C LEU A 277 5.10 -4.58 -10.12
N THR A 278 4.20 -5.39 -9.58
CA THR A 278 3.28 -6.20 -10.39
C THR A 278 1.84 -5.68 -10.40
N GLU A 279 1.41 -4.99 -9.35
CA GLU A 279 0.04 -4.48 -9.19
C GLU A 279 -0.05 -2.97 -9.43
N GLY A 280 1.06 -2.24 -9.28
CA GLY A 280 1.15 -0.81 -9.59
C GLY A 280 1.40 -0.57 -11.08
N SER A 281 0.44 0.03 -11.78
CA SER A 281 0.65 0.43 -13.17
C SER A 281 1.72 1.51 -13.27
N GLY A 282 2.80 1.28 -14.02
CA GLY A 282 3.84 2.27 -14.29
C GLY A 282 4.90 2.41 -13.19
N THR A 283 4.79 1.69 -12.07
CA THR A 283 5.83 1.65 -11.01
C THR A 283 7.12 0.99 -11.49
N GLN A 284 7.07 0.25 -12.59
CA GLN A 284 8.24 -0.35 -13.24
C GLN A 284 9.00 0.67 -14.12
N ILE A 285 8.40 1.85 -14.39
CA ILE A 285 8.82 2.74 -15.46
C ILE A 285 9.05 4.18 -14.96
N PHE A 286 8.19 4.67 -14.07
CA PHE A 286 8.20 6.05 -13.60
C PHE A 286 8.43 6.13 -12.09
N SER A 287 9.46 6.86 -11.68
CA SER A 287 9.84 7.11 -10.29
C SER A 287 8.76 7.84 -9.49
N THR A 288 8.07 8.81 -10.10
CA THR A 288 6.99 9.56 -9.43
C THR A 288 5.79 8.66 -9.11
N THR A 289 5.36 7.85 -10.07
CA THR A 289 4.33 6.82 -9.86
C THR A 289 4.76 5.78 -8.83
N PHE A 290 6.03 5.36 -8.86
CA PHE A 290 6.60 4.47 -7.87
C PHE A 290 6.52 5.06 -6.45
N ALA A 291 6.99 6.29 -6.24
CA ALA A 291 6.97 6.94 -4.93
C ALA A 291 5.53 7.11 -4.41
N GLN A 292 4.62 7.59 -5.25
CA GLN A 292 3.20 7.76 -4.91
C GLN A 292 2.53 6.42 -4.55
N TRP A 293 2.72 5.40 -5.39
CA TRP A 293 2.09 4.09 -5.18
C TRP A 293 2.64 3.40 -3.94
N THR A 294 3.96 3.44 -3.74
CA THR A 294 4.63 2.87 -2.56
C THR A 294 4.14 3.53 -1.29
N ALA A 295 4.02 4.87 -1.28
CA ALA A 295 3.50 5.61 -0.13
C ALA A 295 2.05 5.21 0.21
N ARG A 296 1.19 5.14 -0.81
CA ARG A 296 -0.21 4.68 -0.66
C ARG A 296 -0.28 3.27 -0.07
N GLU A 297 0.49 2.34 -0.63
CA GLU A 297 0.46 0.94 -0.18
C GLU A 297 1.10 0.76 1.20
N ALA A 298 2.15 1.51 1.53
CA ALA A 298 2.72 1.53 2.89
C ALA A 298 1.70 2.07 3.91
N LEU A 299 1.03 3.19 3.62
CA LEU A 299 -0.03 3.73 4.47
C LEU A 299 -1.17 2.73 4.68
N ARG A 300 -1.63 2.10 3.59
CA ARG A 300 -2.76 1.16 3.63
C ARG A 300 -2.42 -0.12 4.39
N ARG A 301 -1.23 -0.67 4.18
CA ARG A 301 -0.86 -2.03 4.64
C ARG A 301 -0.02 -2.01 5.91
N ALA A 302 1.06 -1.23 5.94
CA ALA A 302 1.95 -1.16 7.10
C ALA A 302 1.43 -0.19 8.19
N GLN A 303 0.64 0.82 7.80
CA GLN A 303 0.10 1.87 8.68
C GLN A 303 1.19 2.52 9.56
N PRO A 304 2.24 3.10 8.95
CA PRO A 304 3.40 3.58 9.66
C PRO A 304 3.10 4.79 10.55
N LEU A 305 3.85 4.92 11.64
CA LEU A 305 3.83 6.06 12.57
C LEU A 305 4.60 7.25 11.99
N THR A 306 5.55 7.00 11.10
CA THR A 306 6.28 8.03 10.34
C THR A 306 6.49 7.58 8.91
N LEU A 307 6.19 8.46 7.96
CA LEU A 307 6.41 8.21 6.55
C LEU A 307 7.07 9.42 5.91
N LEU A 308 8.29 9.26 5.40
CA LEU A 308 8.95 10.23 4.54
C LEU A 308 8.95 9.71 3.10
N VAL A 309 8.45 10.51 2.18
CA VAL A 309 8.45 10.22 0.74
C VAL A 309 9.21 11.32 0.02
N ARG A 310 10.28 10.97 -0.69
CA ARG A 310 11.01 11.89 -1.56
C ARG A 310 10.75 11.54 -3.01
N PHE A 311 10.20 12.49 -3.77
CA PHE A 311 9.93 12.34 -5.19
C PHE A 311 11.15 12.74 -6.00
N ALA A 312 11.68 11.79 -6.77
CA ALA A 312 12.77 12.03 -7.71
C ALA A 312 12.25 12.26 -9.13
N PRO A 313 13.04 12.90 -10.02
CA PRO A 313 12.66 13.09 -11.41
C PRO A 313 12.35 11.77 -12.12
N ARG A 314 11.24 11.73 -12.86
CA ARG A 314 10.95 10.66 -13.82
C ARG A 314 11.64 10.93 -15.14
N GLN A 315 11.91 9.85 -15.86
CA GLN A 315 12.29 9.94 -17.26
C GLN A 315 11.16 10.56 -18.09
N ARG A 316 11.53 11.28 -19.16
CA ARG A 316 10.60 11.76 -20.17
C ARG A 316 9.85 10.59 -20.80
N GLN A 317 8.57 10.80 -21.11
CA GLN A 317 7.75 9.76 -21.73
C GLN A 317 8.32 9.36 -23.10
N LYS A 318 8.48 8.05 -23.32
CA LYS A 318 8.86 7.43 -24.60
C LYS A 318 7.74 6.50 -25.08
N PRO A 319 7.73 6.08 -26.35
CA PRO A 319 6.81 5.04 -26.83
C PRO A 319 6.90 3.77 -25.94
N MET A 320 5.75 3.13 -25.70
CA MET A 320 5.66 1.99 -24.76
C MET A 320 6.65 0.87 -25.08
N ASN A 321 6.87 0.57 -26.36
CA ASN A 321 7.82 -0.47 -26.79
C ASN A 321 9.27 -0.15 -26.34
N GLU A 322 9.65 1.12 -26.29
CA GLU A 322 10.97 1.55 -25.82
C GLU A 322 11.07 1.50 -24.30
N LEU A 323 10.01 1.86 -23.60
CA LEU A 323 9.93 1.82 -22.13
C LEU A 323 9.95 0.38 -21.59
N LEU A 324 9.37 -0.57 -22.32
CA LEU A 324 9.41 -2.00 -22.00
C LEU A 324 10.73 -2.66 -22.40
N SER A 325 11.50 -2.04 -23.30
CA SER A 325 12.81 -2.55 -23.67
C SER A 325 13.83 -2.22 -22.57
N ALA A 326 14.47 -3.25 -22.01
CA ALA A 326 15.53 -3.09 -21.01
C ALA A 326 16.83 -2.47 -21.59
N ALA A 327 16.84 -2.10 -22.88
CA ALA A 327 18.00 -1.64 -23.65
C ALA A 327 18.05 -0.11 -23.85
N SER A 328 17.10 0.64 -23.30
CA SER A 328 17.06 2.09 -23.45
C SER A 328 18.17 2.77 -22.62
N GLY A 329 19.07 3.48 -23.30
CA GLY A 329 20.11 4.32 -22.66
C GLY A 329 19.52 5.45 -21.79
N PRO A 330 20.38 6.25 -21.12
CA PRO A 330 19.94 7.25 -20.15
C PRO A 330 18.91 8.21 -20.78
N SER A 331 17.72 8.24 -20.21
CA SER A 331 16.66 9.14 -20.64
C SER A 331 16.83 10.50 -19.98
N GLU A 332 16.54 11.57 -20.73
CA GLU A 332 16.46 12.90 -20.15
C GLU A 332 15.38 12.92 -19.03
N PRO A 333 15.69 13.53 -17.87
CA PRO A 333 14.73 13.71 -16.79
C PRO A 333 13.71 14.80 -17.16
N ASP A 334 12.44 14.55 -16.86
CA ASP A 334 11.37 15.54 -16.98
C ASP A 334 11.13 16.22 -15.63
N LEU A 335 12.00 17.18 -15.28
CA LEU A 335 12.02 17.82 -13.96
C LEU A 335 10.69 18.51 -13.61
N ILE A 336 10.14 19.30 -14.54
CA ILE A 336 8.90 20.05 -14.32
C ILE A 336 7.69 19.13 -14.30
N GLY A 337 7.60 18.16 -15.23
CA GLY A 337 6.54 17.16 -15.18
C GLY A 337 6.57 16.35 -13.88
N SER A 338 7.76 16.04 -13.38
CA SER A 338 7.92 15.35 -12.09
C SER A 338 7.48 16.19 -10.89
N LEU A 339 7.75 17.50 -10.91
CA LEU A 339 7.29 18.42 -9.86
C LEU A 339 5.76 18.47 -9.79
N ILE A 340 5.08 18.54 -10.94
CA ILE A 340 3.62 18.55 -11.02
C ILE A 340 3.04 17.23 -10.48
N ASP A 341 3.61 16.09 -10.90
CA ASP A 341 3.23 14.77 -10.39
C ASP A 341 3.43 14.69 -8.87
N ALA A 342 4.54 15.23 -8.36
CA ALA A 342 4.91 15.19 -6.95
C ALA A 342 4.06 16.12 -6.07
N ASP A 343 3.66 17.31 -6.56
CA ASP A 343 2.72 18.20 -5.85
C ASP A 343 1.36 17.50 -5.63
N MET A 344 0.85 16.85 -6.68
CA MET A 344 -0.35 16.01 -6.59
C MET A 344 -0.11 14.77 -5.71
N GLY A 345 1.06 14.13 -5.81
CA GLY A 345 1.47 13.00 -5.00
C GLY A 345 1.49 13.32 -3.50
N ALA A 346 2.02 14.48 -3.12
CA ALA A 346 2.03 14.96 -1.74
C ALA A 346 0.60 15.15 -1.21
N PHE A 347 -0.30 15.71 -2.02
CA PHE A 347 -1.71 15.82 -1.65
C PHE A 347 -2.38 14.45 -1.45
N TYR A 348 -2.09 13.47 -2.31
CA TYR A 348 -2.60 12.11 -2.13
C TYR A 348 -2.00 11.41 -0.92
N ASN A 349 -0.72 11.64 -0.59
CA ASN A 349 -0.10 11.11 0.62
C ASN A 349 -0.84 11.62 1.87
N TRP A 350 -1.14 12.91 1.92
CA TRP A 350 -1.95 13.49 3.00
C TRP A 350 -3.35 12.87 3.07
N ILE A 351 -4.10 12.79 1.96
CA ILE A 351 -5.44 12.16 1.95
C ILE A 351 -5.37 10.72 2.47
N ASN A 352 -4.39 9.93 2.04
CA ASN A 352 -4.27 8.54 2.45
C ASN A 352 -3.93 8.43 3.94
N GLN A 353 -3.12 9.33 4.49
CA GLN A 353 -2.88 9.41 5.93
C GLN A 353 -4.17 9.72 6.69
N GLN A 354 -5.00 10.65 6.18
CA GLN A 354 -6.27 11.03 6.83
C GLN A 354 -7.32 9.92 6.85
N ARG A 355 -7.13 8.83 6.09
CA ARG A 355 -7.99 7.64 6.12
C ARG A 355 -7.64 6.66 7.24
N LEU A 356 -6.51 6.86 7.92
CA LEU A 356 -6.06 5.97 8.99
C LEU A 356 -6.65 6.37 10.35
N PRO A 357 -6.78 5.42 11.29
CA PRO A 357 -7.10 5.74 12.68
C PRO A 357 -6.08 6.74 13.27
N GLY A 358 -6.57 7.68 14.08
CA GLY A 358 -5.77 8.74 14.70
C GLY A 358 -5.43 9.92 13.77
N ALA A 359 -6.08 10.02 12.59
CA ALA A 359 -5.89 11.10 11.63
C ALA A 359 -6.13 12.51 12.21
N ASP A 360 -7.03 12.65 13.18
CA ASP A 360 -7.35 13.89 13.89
C ASP A 360 -6.17 14.44 14.69
N LYS A 361 -5.22 13.57 15.08
CA LYS A 361 -4.00 13.95 15.81
C LYS A 361 -2.77 13.98 14.91
N SER A 362 -2.91 13.58 13.64
CA SER A 362 -1.77 13.37 12.76
C SER A 362 -1.29 14.68 12.14
N SER A 363 0.00 14.71 11.82
CA SER A 363 0.71 15.85 11.25
C SER A 363 1.26 15.53 9.86
N PHE A 364 1.39 16.55 9.02
CA PHE A 364 1.92 16.43 7.68
C PHE A 364 2.77 17.64 7.30
N LEU A 365 3.92 17.39 6.70
CA LEU A 365 4.82 18.40 6.14
C LEU A 365 5.06 18.10 4.66
N VAL A 366 4.94 19.11 3.81
CA VAL A 366 5.48 19.06 2.45
C VAL A 366 6.49 20.19 2.25
N TRP A 367 7.62 19.87 1.61
CA TRP A 367 8.69 20.82 1.33
C TRP A 367 9.13 20.72 -0.13
N PHE A 368 9.26 21.88 -0.78
CA PHE A 368 9.87 21.99 -2.11
C PHE A 368 11.38 21.98 -1.92
N GLU A 369 12.01 20.85 -2.25
CA GLU A 369 13.41 20.55 -2.00
C GLU A 369 14.32 21.66 -2.55
N ASN A 370 15.23 22.14 -1.72
CA ASN A 370 16.14 23.25 -2.03
C ASN A 370 15.43 24.56 -2.43
N HIS A 371 14.18 24.76 -2.00
CA HIS A 371 13.44 25.99 -2.18
C HIS A 371 12.82 26.48 -0.86
N GLY A 372 12.39 27.74 -0.85
CA GLY A 372 11.81 28.41 0.32
C GLY A 372 10.38 27.98 0.68
N HIS A 373 9.79 27.03 -0.04
CA HIS A 373 8.35 26.75 0.05
C HIS A 373 8.04 25.48 0.83
N ALA A 374 7.14 25.57 1.82
CA ALA A 374 6.62 24.42 2.54
C ALA A 374 5.16 24.62 2.97
N VAL A 375 4.44 23.52 3.20
CA VAL A 375 3.15 23.53 3.91
C VAL A 375 3.24 22.59 5.10
N VAL A 376 2.75 23.07 6.24
CA VAL A 376 2.64 22.32 7.48
C VAL A 376 1.16 22.17 7.84
N ILE A 377 0.73 20.96 8.15
CA ILE A 377 -0.63 20.61 8.58
C ILE A 377 -0.52 19.86 9.90
N GLY A 378 -1.32 20.22 10.88
CA GLY A 378 -1.37 19.51 12.16
C GLY A 378 -2.43 20.09 13.09
N PRO A 379 -2.74 19.42 14.21
CA PRO A 379 -3.85 19.80 15.10
C PRO A 379 -3.70 21.20 15.73
N SER A 380 -2.47 21.67 15.89
CA SER A 380 -2.11 22.97 16.45
C SER A 380 -1.87 24.05 15.40
N VAL A 381 -1.98 23.73 14.12
CA VAL A 381 -1.57 24.61 13.01
C VAL A 381 -2.80 25.31 12.44
N PRO A 382 -2.79 26.66 12.32
CA PRO A 382 -3.92 27.36 11.73
C PRO A 382 -4.09 26.99 10.25
N HIS A 383 -5.34 26.78 9.84
CA HIS A 383 -5.69 26.40 8.47
C HIS A 383 -5.79 27.62 7.54
N GLY A 384 -5.30 27.48 6.31
CA GLY A 384 -5.46 28.51 5.27
C GLY A 384 -4.64 29.78 5.53
N THR A 385 -3.61 29.69 6.37
CA THR A 385 -2.73 30.83 6.69
C THR A 385 -1.42 30.77 5.93
N GLU A 386 -0.77 31.91 5.83
CA GLU A 386 0.52 32.08 5.15
C GLU A 386 1.49 32.87 6.03
N SER A 387 2.77 32.50 5.99
CA SER A 387 3.84 33.20 6.69
C SER A 387 5.05 33.40 5.78
N ASN A 388 5.53 34.64 5.74
CA ASN A 388 6.78 35.03 5.08
C ASN A 388 7.94 35.18 6.08
N THR A 389 7.71 34.86 7.36
CA THR A 389 8.76 34.92 8.39
C THR A 389 9.80 33.86 8.10
N ALA A 390 11.09 34.23 8.18
CA ALA A 390 12.18 33.29 8.01
C ALA A 390 12.07 32.15 9.03
N THR A 391 12.14 30.92 8.53
CA THR A 391 12.05 29.69 9.32
C THR A 391 12.97 28.64 8.72
N ASP A 392 13.20 27.52 9.40
CA ASP A 392 13.87 26.35 8.82
C ASP A 392 13.02 25.08 8.99
N VAL A 393 13.42 24.01 8.31
CA VAL A 393 12.72 22.72 8.36
C VAL A 393 12.64 22.14 9.78
N LYS A 394 13.66 22.37 10.62
CA LYS A 394 13.70 21.88 12.00
C LYS A 394 12.64 22.60 12.85
N GLN A 395 12.48 23.91 12.63
CA GLN A 395 11.45 24.71 13.28
C GLN A 395 10.05 24.33 12.80
N LEU A 396 9.86 24.05 11.50
CA LEU A 396 8.58 23.52 11.00
C LEU A 396 8.20 22.20 11.70
N LEU A 397 9.16 21.29 11.86
CA LEU A 397 8.96 20.02 12.54
C LEU A 397 8.64 20.19 14.03
N SER A 398 9.27 21.13 14.73
CA SER A 398 9.02 21.32 16.18
C SER A 398 7.60 21.82 16.49
N TRP A 399 6.87 22.32 15.50
CA TRP A 399 5.46 22.71 15.64
C TRP A 399 4.48 21.55 15.50
N ILE A 400 4.91 20.41 14.96
CA ILE A 400 4.02 19.31 14.56
C ILE A 400 4.41 17.92 15.06
N VAL A 401 5.58 17.76 15.68
CA VAL A 401 6.13 16.47 16.15
C VAL A 401 6.00 16.30 17.65
#